data_AF-A0A1L9WQR4-F1
#
_entry.id   AF-A0A1L9WQR4-F1
#
_cell.length_a   1.000
_cell.length_b   1.000
_cell.length_c   1.000
_cell.angle_alpha   90.00
_cell.angle_beta   90.00
_cell.angle_gamma   90.00
#
_symmetry.space_group_name_H-M   'P 1'
#
loop_
_entity.id
_entity.type
_entity.pdbx_description
1 polymer ?
#
loop_
_entity_poly.entity_id
_entity_poly.type
_entity_poly.pdbx_seq_one_letter_code
_entity_poly.pdbx_strand_id
1 'polypeptide(L)'
;MNLLSTLVVVVAVGLANLIAAQDCNAQQDEYGQGTVIYTQDQLDQLTQNCTTLYGDLVVGSNYTGSFIVHNLTNITSSISVQNSTGLTSLEAPDLISLYVAGFSYASSLRSISLPQLQTAEVITVKSRTPLTVSAPNLRNVSYLNLLGSAISFDFSKLENITTGSSICGESGCDTQSSQIMKIDLPALRQAASLYVGGNVSSLSLPVLASAGNITQATTSGYGDYDAGFTVHTTQHLNFSVPELSYMNGSLSLRGVIDTISAPSLVNATADILIEAWTPLAVNLSSLEYADDITITGEITSTDFSSLKMVNTFSLSSSKHLNCDKVLPSNTSVIHEHCDAVPAKKSTLARNIGIGVGVGVGASLLLAVAGIAIYRRRHALAKKKRKGKQAVGAGTAASTGEDNSTLELRPVSSGERREGESPSRGSMERGADDSEGRQSQTAVAPAAVVVPSEPPPPYSRWG
;
A
#
# COMPACT_ATOMS: atom_id res chain seq x y z
N MET A 1 60.30 -64.91 16.31
CA MET A 1 59.46 -64.12 15.38
C MET A 1 58.05 -64.15 15.90
N ASN A 2 57.53 -63.02 16.37
CA ASN A 2 56.15 -62.54 16.15
C ASN A 2 55.95 -61.27 16.99
N LEU A 3 55.78 -60.18 16.25
CA LEU A 3 55.66 -58.81 16.72
C LEU A 3 54.33 -58.63 17.46
N LEU A 4 54.39 -58.16 18.70
CA LEU A 4 53.28 -57.52 19.39
C LEU A 4 53.18 -56.08 18.88
N SER A 5 52.17 -55.82 18.06
CA SER A 5 51.86 -54.50 17.53
C SER A 5 51.00 -53.74 18.54
N THR A 6 51.62 -52.78 19.22
CA THR A 6 50.96 -51.79 20.09
C THR A 6 50.14 -50.82 19.24
N LEU A 7 48.81 -50.97 19.28
CA LEU A 7 47.87 -50.02 18.70
C LEU A 7 47.63 -48.88 19.71
N VAL A 8 48.34 -47.77 19.55
CA VAL A 8 48.06 -46.52 20.28
C VAL A 8 46.94 -45.80 19.53
N VAL A 9 45.72 -45.88 20.05
CA VAL A 9 44.59 -45.06 19.59
C VAL A 9 44.76 -43.66 20.17
N VAL A 10 45.31 -42.74 19.38
CA VAL A 10 45.28 -41.31 19.71
C VAL A 10 43.86 -40.83 19.44
N VAL A 11 43.04 -40.75 20.48
CA VAL A 11 41.80 -39.97 20.44
C VAL A 11 42.21 -38.51 20.43
N ALA A 12 42.37 -37.94 19.25
CA ALA A 12 42.40 -36.50 19.07
C ALA A 12 41.00 -36.00 19.45
N VAL A 13 40.82 -35.66 20.73
CA VAL A 13 39.70 -34.85 21.19
C VAL A 13 39.87 -33.51 20.50
N GLY A 14 39.25 -33.37 19.33
CA GLY A 14 39.04 -32.09 18.71
C GLY A 14 38.28 -31.25 19.72
N LEU A 15 39.01 -30.38 20.42
CA LEU A 15 38.48 -29.22 21.11
C LEU A 15 37.84 -28.34 20.03
N ALA A 16 36.70 -28.78 19.49
CA ALA A 16 35.74 -27.87 18.92
C ALA A 16 35.46 -26.89 20.04
N ASN A 17 35.88 -25.65 19.85
CA ASN A 17 35.39 -24.53 20.63
C ASN A 17 33.87 -24.56 20.48
N LEU A 18 33.20 -25.31 21.35
CA LEU A 18 31.79 -25.14 21.62
C LEU A 18 31.74 -23.72 22.16
N ILE A 19 31.44 -22.78 21.25
CA ILE A 19 31.05 -21.43 21.62
C ILE A 19 29.81 -21.67 22.46
N ALA A 20 30.01 -21.74 23.77
CA ALA A 20 28.91 -21.83 24.70
C ALA A 20 28.06 -20.59 24.44
N ALA A 21 26.79 -20.80 24.12
CA ALA A 21 25.86 -19.70 23.97
C ALA A 21 25.92 -18.86 25.25
N GLN A 22 26.43 -17.64 25.14
CA GLN A 22 26.57 -16.75 26.28
C GLN A 22 25.46 -15.73 26.21
N ASP A 23 24.73 -15.67 27.32
CA ASP A 23 23.64 -14.75 27.54
C ASP A 23 24.17 -13.44 28.10
N CYS A 24 23.72 -12.33 27.53
CA CYS A 24 24.09 -10.98 27.95
C CYS A 24 22.84 -10.17 28.22
N ASN A 25 22.93 -9.24 29.15
CA ASN A 25 21.79 -8.46 29.61
C ASN A 25 22.07 -6.97 29.45
N ALA A 26 21.33 -6.34 28.54
CA ALA A 26 21.20 -4.90 28.44
C ALA A 26 20.27 -4.44 29.57
N GLN A 27 20.86 -4.07 30.71
CA GLN A 27 20.08 -3.57 31.83
C GLN A 27 19.27 -2.35 31.41
N GLN A 28 17.98 -2.36 31.74
CA GLN A 28 17.16 -1.17 31.67
C GLN A 28 17.66 -0.16 32.69
N ASP A 29 17.60 1.13 32.35
CA ASP A 29 17.85 2.18 33.33
C ASP A 29 16.73 2.26 34.36
N GLU A 30 16.88 3.13 35.37
CA GLU A 30 15.87 3.34 36.42
C GLU A 30 14.51 3.81 35.87
N TYR A 31 14.48 4.31 34.63
CA TYR A 31 13.29 4.79 33.94
C TYR A 31 12.67 3.72 33.03
N GLY A 32 13.22 2.50 33.00
CA GLY A 32 12.76 1.42 32.14
C GLY A 32 13.13 1.62 30.67
N GLN A 33 14.05 2.54 30.36
CA GLN A 33 14.55 2.73 29.01
C GLN A 33 15.62 1.67 28.71
N GLY A 34 15.68 1.23 27.46
CA GLY A 34 16.71 0.33 26.99
C GLY A 34 18.11 0.90 27.13
N THR A 35 19.12 0.03 27.06
CA THR A 35 20.52 0.43 27.04
C THR A 35 20.78 1.28 25.78
N VAL A 36 21.13 2.55 25.99
CA VAL A 36 21.42 3.49 24.90
C VAL A 36 22.87 3.34 24.45
N ILE A 37 23.07 3.09 23.15
CA ILE A 37 24.38 2.90 22.53
C ILE A 37 24.75 4.14 21.74
N TYR A 38 25.88 4.76 22.08
CA TYR A 38 26.40 5.97 21.44
C TYR A 38 27.57 5.71 20.49
N THR A 39 28.29 4.60 20.67
CA THR A 39 29.44 4.21 19.84
C THR A 39 29.48 2.71 19.56
N GLN A 40 30.16 2.30 18.49
CA GLN A 40 30.37 0.89 18.16
C GLN A 40 31.13 0.16 19.28
N ASP A 41 32.16 0.79 19.87
CA ASP A 41 32.91 0.21 20.98
C ASP A 41 32.03 -0.14 22.20
N GLN A 42 30.99 0.66 22.48
CA GLN A 42 30.04 0.36 23.55
C GLN A 42 29.20 -0.88 23.23
N LEU A 43 28.76 -1.01 21.98
CA LEU A 43 28.04 -2.19 21.51
C LEU A 43 28.92 -3.44 21.58
N ASP A 44 30.16 -3.34 21.10
CA ASP A 44 31.11 -4.45 21.07
C ASP A 44 31.47 -4.92 22.49
N GLN A 45 31.60 -4.01 23.44
CA GLN A 45 31.81 -4.34 24.86
C GLN A 45 30.58 -5.00 25.47
N LEU A 46 29.38 -4.50 25.19
CA LEU A 46 28.13 -5.08 25.69
C LEU A 46 27.88 -6.49 25.14
N THR A 47 28.25 -6.71 23.88
CA THR A 47 27.99 -7.96 23.14
C THR A 47 29.20 -8.89 23.07
N GLN A 48 30.25 -8.61 23.86
CA GLN A 48 31.48 -9.39 23.83
C GLN A 48 31.22 -10.85 24.26
N ASN A 49 31.50 -11.78 23.34
CA ASN A 49 31.24 -13.22 23.47
C ASN A 49 29.76 -13.61 23.61
N CYS A 50 28.84 -12.69 23.39
CA CYS A 50 27.41 -12.92 23.52
C CYS A 50 26.83 -13.55 22.25
N THR A 51 25.91 -14.49 22.43
CA THR A 51 25.06 -15.00 21.33
C THR A 51 23.60 -14.61 21.51
N THR A 52 23.17 -14.38 22.75
CA THR A 52 21.80 -13.96 23.06
C THR A 52 21.81 -12.72 23.92
N LEU A 53 21.04 -11.73 23.53
CA LEU A 53 20.87 -10.48 24.27
C LEU A 53 19.45 -10.38 24.83
N TYR A 54 19.38 -10.21 26.14
CA TYR A 54 18.18 -9.84 26.87
C TYR A 54 18.19 -8.34 27.13
N GLY A 55 17.05 -7.69 26.93
CA GLY A 55 16.91 -6.25 27.13
C GLY A 55 16.96 -5.44 25.84
N ASP A 56 16.53 -4.18 25.95
CA ASP A 56 16.31 -3.30 24.81
C ASP A 56 17.59 -2.55 24.42
N LEU A 57 17.89 -2.53 23.12
CA LEU A 57 18.94 -1.71 22.53
C LEU A 57 18.33 -0.46 21.90
N VAL A 58 18.81 0.70 22.32
CA VAL A 58 18.42 1.99 21.75
C VAL A 58 19.64 2.61 21.11
N VAL A 59 19.60 2.87 19.80
CA VAL A 59 20.68 3.60 19.13
C VAL A 59 20.54 5.08 19.45
N GLY A 60 21.55 5.65 20.10
CA GLY A 60 21.59 7.05 20.48
C GLY A 60 21.42 7.99 19.28
N SER A 61 20.76 9.13 19.48
CA SER A 61 20.49 10.10 18.41
C SER A 61 21.77 10.71 17.80
N ASN A 62 22.86 10.74 18.57
CA ASN A 62 24.20 11.17 18.18
C ASN A 62 25.13 10.02 17.73
N TYR A 63 24.63 8.78 17.61
CA TYR A 63 25.39 7.71 16.98
C TYR A 63 25.67 8.07 15.51
N THR A 64 26.93 7.91 15.07
CA THR A 64 27.36 8.23 13.71
C THR A 64 27.95 7.02 13.01
N GLY A 65 27.71 6.89 11.70
CA GLY A 65 28.28 5.81 10.89
C GLY A 65 27.45 4.53 10.95
N SER A 66 28.13 3.39 10.90
CA SER A 66 27.50 2.07 10.85
C SER A 66 27.28 1.49 12.26
N PHE A 67 26.10 0.91 12.49
CA PHE A 67 25.77 0.16 13.71
C PHE A 67 25.77 -1.33 13.38
N ILE A 68 26.80 -2.06 13.83
CA ILE A 68 27.03 -3.44 13.44
C ILE A 68 26.91 -4.35 14.66
N VAL A 69 25.95 -5.27 14.64
CA VAL A 69 25.69 -6.24 15.70
C VAL A 69 26.34 -7.57 15.34
N HIS A 70 27.55 -7.83 15.85
CA HIS A 70 28.28 -9.07 15.62
C HIS A 70 27.91 -10.15 16.64
N ASN A 71 27.99 -11.43 16.23
CA ASN A 71 27.90 -12.63 17.07
C ASN A 71 26.53 -12.89 17.74
N LEU A 72 25.64 -11.89 17.82
CA LEU A 72 24.29 -12.09 18.33
C LEU A 72 23.44 -12.84 17.31
N THR A 73 22.97 -14.02 17.72
CA THR A 73 22.00 -14.82 16.96
C THR A 73 20.57 -14.58 17.41
N ASN A 74 20.37 -14.08 18.64
CA ASN A 74 19.04 -13.84 19.19
C ASN A 74 19.00 -12.55 20.02
N ILE A 75 18.00 -11.71 19.77
CA ILE A 75 17.65 -10.56 20.61
C ILE A 75 16.22 -10.77 21.09
N THR A 76 16.04 -11.00 22.39
CA THR A 76 14.74 -11.38 22.97
C THR A 76 13.83 -10.17 23.24
N SER A 77 14.34 -8.95 23.04
CA SER A 77 13.62 -7.69 23.27
C SER A 77 13.68 -6.81 22.02
N SER A 78 13.91 -5.50 22.15
CA SER A 78 13.90 -4.59 21.01
C SER A 78 15.28 -4.09 20.57
N ILE A 79 15.40 -3.80 19.28
CA ILE A 79 16.38 -2.86 18.73
C ILE A 79 15.61 -1.66 18.16
N SER A 80 15.96 -0.46 18.62
CA SER A 80 15.25 0.75 18.21
C SER A 80 16.19 1.90 17.81
N VAL A 81 15.78 2.62 16.78
CA VAL A 81 16.43 3.84 16.29
C VAL A 81 15.36 4.91 16.16
N GLN A 82 15.55 6.05 16.82
CA GLN A 82 14.62 7.17 16.75
C GLN A 82 15.37 8.47 16.45
N ASN A 83 14.96 9.17 15.40
CA ASN A 83 15.46 10.50 15.05
C ASN A 83 17.01 10.61 14.96
N SER A 84 17.70 9.51 14.62
CA SER A 84 19.15 9.55 14.44
C SER A 84 19.52 10.31 13.17
N THR A 85 20.44 11.26 13.31
CA THR A 85 20.93 12.08 12.20
C THR A 85 22.29 11.63 11.68
N GLY A 86 23.02 10.80 12.44
CA GLY A 86 24.36 10.33 12.09
C GLY A 86 24.44 8.89 11.61
N LEU A 87 23.46 8.05 11.97
CA LEU A 87 23.46 6.63 11.60
C LEU A 87 23.26 6.46 10.09
N THR A 88 24.17 5.74 9.43
CA THR A 88 24.17 5.51 7.98
C THR A 88 23.75 4.10 7.58
N SER A 89 24.15 3.08 8.34
CA SER A 89 23.75 1.69 8.14
C SER A 89 23.51 0.97 9.46
N LEU A 90 22.65 -0.04 9.43
CA LEU A 90 22.46 -1.00 10.51
C LEU A 90 22.62 -2.43 9.96
N GLU A 91 23.48 -3.21 10.59
CA GLU A 91 23.87 -4.54 10.11
C GLU A 91 23.85 -5.53 11.27
N ALA A 92 23.14 -6.64 11.13
CA ALA A 92 23.17 -7.73 12.09
C ALA A 92 23.37 -9.06 11.32
N PRO A 93 24.61 -9.35 10.88
CA PRO A 93 24.88 -10.45 9.94
C PRO A 93 24.56 -11.83 10.51
N ASP A 94 24.65 -12.02 11.83
CA ASP A 94 24.48 -13.32 12.48
C ASP A 94 23.09 -13.51 13.12
N LEU A 95 22.25 -12.47 13.09
CA LEU A 95 20.98 -12.44 13.80
C LEU A 95 19.95 -13.36 13.12
N ILE A 96 19.46 -14.35 13.86
CA ILE A 96 18.50 -15.36 13.40
C ILE A 96 17.08 -15.02 13.88
N SER A 97 16.94 -14.55 15.13
CA SER A 97 15.67 -14.18 15.74
C SER A 97 15.74 -12.83 16.42
N LEU A 98 14.67 -12.04 16.25
CA LEU A 98 14.53 -10.71 16.81
C LEU A 98 13.12 -10.53 17.33
N TYR A 99 12.93 -10.12 18.58
CA TYR A 99 11.57 -9.83 19.03
C TYR A 99 11.05 -8.55 18.36
N VAL A 100 11.61 -7.36 18.64
CA VAL A 100 11.12 -6.09 18.04
C VAL A 100 12.24 -5.33 17.32
N ALA A 101 11.96 -4.88 16.10
CA ALA A 101 12.80 -3.95 15.34
C ALA A 101 12.01 -2.67 15.06
N GLY A 102 12.48 -1.53 15.56
CA GLY A 102 11.80 -0.24 15.40
C GLY A 102 12.71 0.85 14.87
N PHE A 103 12.52 1.26 13.61
CA PHE A 103 13.33 2.28 12.96
C PHE A 103 12.44 3.45 12.58
N SER A 104 12.61 4.61 13.21
CA SER A 104 11.77 5.79 12.98
C SER A 104 12.58 7.05 12.68
N TYR A 105 12.36 7.60 11.48
CA TYR A 105 12.84 8.93 11.07
C TYR A 105 14.35 9.14 11.19
N ALA A 106 15.16 8.10 10.94
CA ALA A 106 16.61 8.22 10.86
C ALA A 106 17.02 8.83 9.50
N SER A 107 17.28 10.14 9.47
CA SER A 107 17.42 10.89 8.21
C SER A 107 18.60 10.45 7.34
N SER A 108 19.67 9.97 7.98
CA SER A 108 20.90 9.55 7.31
C SER A 108 20.98 8.04 7.05
N LEU A 109 20.06 7.26 7.62
CA LEU A 109 20.04 5.81 7.45
C LEU A 109 19.72 5.49 5.99
N ARG A 110 20.53 4.61 5.38
CA ARG A 110 20.41 4.20 3.97
C ARG A 110 20.20 2.70 3.83
N SER A 111 20.68 1.90 4.78
CA SER A 111 20.54 0.44 4.73
C SER A 111 20.29 -0.17 6.10
N ILE A 112 19.42 -1.18 6.10
CA ILE A 112 19.22 -2.15 7.19
C ILE A 112 19.47 -3.53 6.59
N SER A 113 20.45 -4.28 7.11
CA SER A 113 20.85 -5.59 6.60
C SER A 113 20.77 -6.65 7.70
N LEU A 114 19.84 -7.59 7.54
CA LEU A 114 19.54 -8.68 8.48
C LEU A 114 19.57 -10.02 7.71
N PRO A 115 20.72 -10.40 7.11
CA PRO A 115 20.77 -11.44 6.09
C PRO A 115 20.42 -12.84 6.61
N GLN A 116 20.62 -13.13 7.90
CA GLN A 116 20.32 -14.44 8.51
C GLN A 116 19.00 -14.45 9.29
N LEU A 117 18.28 -13.33 9.36
CA LEU A 117 17.06 -13.22 10.16
C LEU A 117 16.00 -14.14 9.58
N GLN A 118 15.45 -15.03 10.39
CA GLN A 118 14.42 -16.00 9.99
C GLN A 118 13.06 -15.67 10.61
N THR A 119 13.05 -15.15 11.83
CA THR A 119 11.83 -14.86 12.59
C THR A 119 11.90 -13.50 13.26
N ALA A 120 10.84 -12.72 13.14
CA ALA A 120 10.66 -11.52 13.95
C ALA A 120 9.25 -11.42 14.53
N GLU A 121 9.08 -10.86 15.73
CA GLU A 121 7.73 -10.53 16.21
C GLU A 121 7.26 -9.24 15.52
N VAL A 122 8.02 -8.15 15.64
CA VAL A 122 7.66 -6.85 15.05
C VAL A 122 8.80 -6.30 14.23
N ILE A 123 8.51 -5.86 13.01
CA ILE A 123 9.39 -5.01 12.21
C ILE A 123 8.63 -3.74 11.83
N THR A 124 9.07 -2.59 12.35
CA THR A 124 8.54 -1.28 11.98
C THR A 124 9.64 -0.41 11.41
N VAL A 125 9.46 0.06 10.18
CA VAL A 125 10.38 0.96 9.48
C VAL A 125 9.59 2.18 9.00
N LYS A 126 9.97 3.37 9.47
CA LYS A 126 9.42 4.65 9.05
C LYS A 126 10.54 5.53 8.51
N SER A 127 10.51 5.81 7.20
CA SER A 127 11.54 6.62 6.55
C SER A 127 10.95 7.73 5.68
N ARG A 128 11.61 8.88 5.68
CA ARG A 128 11.34 10.00 4.75
C ARG A 128 12.39 10.10 3.65
N THR A 129 13.44 9.29 3.72
CA THR A 129 14.58 9.25 2.80
C THR A 129 14.69 7.85 2.21
N PRO A 130 15.36 7.71 1.05
CA PRO A 130 15.61 6.39 0.47
C PRO A 130 16.30 5.45 1.45
N LEU A 131 15.70 4.28 1.65
CA LEU A 131 16.14 3.28 2.61
C LEU A 131 15.97 1.89 2.01
N THR A 132 17.01 1.07 2.07
CA THR A 132 16.96 -0.34 1.68
C THR A 132 16.90 -1.21 2.93
N VAL A 133 15.93 -2.13 3.01
CA VAL A 133 15.76 -3.08 4.10
C VAL A 133 15.90 -4.50 3.55
N SER A 134 16.96 -5.21 3.91
CA SER A 134 17.21 -6.56 3.40
C SER A 134 17.14 -7.59 4.52
N ALA A 135 16.18 -8.50 4.44
CA ALA A 135 16.07 -9.68 5.29
C ALA A 135 15.63 -10.90 4.43
N PRO A 136 16.48 -11.34 3.47
CA PRO A 136 16.12 -12.33 2.46
C PRO A 136 15.80 -13.71 3.02
N ASN A 137 16.19 -13.99 4.27
CA ASN A 137 15.91 -15.25 4.95
C ASN A 137 14.72 -15.18 5.91
N LEU A 138 14.06 -14.01 6.04
CA LEU A 138 12.92 -13.82 6.93
C LEU A 138 11.77 -14.69 6.43
N ARG A 139 11.28 -15.61 7.26
CA ARG A 139 10.18 -16.53 6.94
C ARG A 139 8.90 -16.17 7.66
N ASN A 140 9.02 -15.73 8.91
CA ASN A 140 7.87 -15.44 9.76
C ASN A 140 8.04 -14.05 10.37
N VAL A 141 7.01 -13.23 10.24
CA VAL A 141 6.87 -12.00 11.00
C VAL A 141 5.47 -11.94 11.59
N SER A 142 5.34 -11.49 12.83
CA SER A 142 4.01 -11.28 13.40
C SER A 142 3.40 -9.99 12.89
N TYR A 143 4.14 -8.89 12.99
CA TYR A 143 3.70 -7.58 12.53
C TYR A 143 4.77 -6.87 11.70
N LEU A 144 4.41 -6.48 10.46
CA LEU A 144 5.31 -5.79 9.52
C LEU A 144 4.75 -4.43 9.09
N ASN A 145 5.43 -3.35 9.47
CA ASN A 145 5.00 -1.99 9.14
C ASN A 145 6.11 -1.23 8.41
N LEU A 146 5.91 -0.95 7.13
CA LEU A 146 6.80 -0.15 6.29
C LEU A 146 6.09 1.13 5.88
N LEU A 147 6.52 2.27 6.41
CA LEU A 147 5.96 3.58 6.10
C LEU A 147 7.04 4.48 5.47
N GLY A 148 6.93 4.74 4.18
CA GLY A 148 7.82 5.66 3.48
C GLY A 148 7.87 5.39 1.99
N SER A 149 7.88 6.46 1.21
CA SER A 149 7.73 6.42 -0.24
C SER A 149 8.93 5.83 -0.95
N ALA A 150 10.09 5.90 -0.29
CA ALA A 150 11.39 5.50 -0.83
C ALA A 150 11.98 4.25 -0.14
N ILE A 151 11.13 3.41 0.46
CA ILE A 151 11.57 2.16 1.09
C ILE A 151 11.62 1.06 0.01
N SER A 152 12.82 0.52 -0.22
CA SER A 152 13.02 -0.73 -0.96
C SER A 152 13.26 -1.85 0.03
N PHE A 153 12.68 -3.02 -0.18
CA PHE A 153 12.87 -4.15 0.73
C PHE A 153 13.06 -5.48 -0.01
N ASP A 154 13.76 -6.42 0.63
CA ASP A 154 13.92 -7.80 0.21
C ASP A 154 13.50 -8.74 1.34
N PHE A 155 12.30 -9.30 1.18
CA PHE A 155 11.71 -10.34 2.03
C PHE A 155 11.33 -11.56 1.18
N SER A 156 12.22 -11.95 0.26
CA SER A 156 11.97 -12.98 -0.75
C SER A 156 11.54 -14.35 -0.21
N LYS A 157 11.85 -14.68 1.06
CA LYS A 157 11.43 -15.91 1.73
C LYS A 157 10.34 -15.74 2.78
N LEU A 158 9.70 -14.57 2.86
CA LEU A 158 8.65 -14.33 3.85
C LEU A 158 7.43 -15.18 3.50
N GLU A 159 7.14 -16.16 4.36
CA GLU A 159 6.07 -17.13 4.19
C GLU A 159 4.79 -16.72 4.94
N ASN A 160 4.94 -16.16 6.14
CA ASN A 160 3.81 -15.90 7.05
C ASN A 160 3.85 -14.52 7.69
N ILE A 161 2.70 -13.84 7.67
CA ILE A 161 2.39 -12.63 8.46
C ILE A 161 1.24 -12.98 9.42
N THR A 162 1.54 -13.16 10.70
CA THR A 162 0.56 -13.76 11.64
C THR A 162 -0.41 -12.76 12.28
N THR A 163 -0.01 -11.51 12.50
CA THR A 163 -0.91 -10.48 13.06
C THR A 163 -1.38 -9.54 11.96
N GLY A 164 -0.46 -8.86 11.30
CA GLY A 164 -0.82 -7.85 10.32
C GLY A 164 0.35 -7.19 9.65
N SER A 165 0.07 -6.49 8.58
CA SER A 165 1.09 -5.72 7.87
C SER A 165 0.52 -4.48 7.22
N SER A 166 1.36 -3.46 7.13
CA SER A 166 1.06 -2.17 6.52
C SER A 166 2.26 -1.73 5.71
N ILE A 167 2.13 -1.70 4.39
CA ILE A 167 3.17 -1.26 3.46
C ILE A 167 2.64 -0.03 2.72
N CYS A 168 3.10 1.14 3.14
CA CYS A 168 2.53 2.41 2.73
C CYS A 168 3.59 3.41 2.28
N GLY A 169 3.31 4.08 1.17
CA GLY A 169 4.21 5.12 0.65
C GLY A 169 4.26 6.37 1.52
N GLU A 170 3.27 6.60 2.38
CA GLU A 170 3.20 7.75 3.28
C GLU A 170 2.44 7.39 4.56
N SER A 171 2.42 8.33 5.52
CA SER A 171 1.63 8.18 6.74
C SER A 171 0.13 8.12 6.42
N GLY A 172 -0.56 7.13 6.98
CA GLY A 172 -2.02 7.00 6.85
C GLY A 172 -2.47 6.18 5.66
N CYS A 173 -1.56 5.74 4.78
CA CYS A 173 -1.77 4.78 3.68
C CYS A 173 -2.82 5.13 2.60
N ASP A 174 -3.72 6.06 2.89
CA ASP A 174 -4.73 6.60 1.98
C ASP A 174 -4.24 7.85 1.22
N THR A 175 -3.05 8.36 1.55
CA THR A 175 -2.51 9.56 0.91
C THR A 175 -1.76 9.22 -0.38
N GLN A 176 -1.86 10.12 -1.36
CA GLN A 176 -1.10 10.00 -2.60
C GLN A 176 0.39 10.12 -2.30
N SER A 177 1.12 9.03 -2.52
CA SER A 177 2.58 9.06 -2.45
C SER A 177 3.16 9.57 -3.78
N SER A 178 4.19 10.41 -3.70
CA SER A 178 4.89 10.90 -4.90
C SER A 178 5.76 9.83 -5.59
N GLN A 179 6.14 8.75 -4.89
CA GLN A 179 7.07 7.75 -5.42
C GLN A 179 6.38 6.43 -5.73
N ILE A 180 6.76 5.84 -6.85
CA ILE A 180 6.24 4.55 -7.31
C ILE A 180 6.81 3.44 -6.42
N MET A 181 5.92 2.62 -5.88
CA MET A 181 6.28 1.44 -5.11
C MET A 181 6.10 0.16 -5.93
N LYS A 182 6.97 -0.80 -5.68
CA LYS A 182 6.87 -2.18 -6.17
C LYS A 182 6.97 -3.09 -4.96
N ILE A 183 5.95 -3.93 -4.77
CA ILE A 183 5.85 -4.85 -3.65
C ILE A 183 5.95 -6.26 -4.23
N ASP A 184 6.97 -6.99 -3.80
CA ASP A 184 7.19 -8.38 -4.20
C ASP A 184 7.38 -9.22 -2.94
N LEU A 185 6.42 -10.10 -2.69
CA LEU A 185 6.44 -11.06 -1.58
C LEU A 185 6.18 -12.47 -2.16
N PRO A 186 7.14 -13.00 -2.95
CA PRO A 186 6.91 -14.15 -3.83
C PRO A 186 6.70 -15.47 -3.07
N ALA A 187 7.13 -15.53 -1.80
CA ALA A 187 6.97 -16.69 -0.93
C ALA A 187 5.81 -16.55 0.05
N LEU A 188 5.07 -15.43 0.08
CA LEU A 188 4.04 -15.20 1.08
C LEU A 188 2.85 -16.13 0.84
N ARG A 189 2.62 -17.05 1.79
CA ARG A 189 1.56 -18.06 1.73
C ARG A 189 0.37 -17.69 2.60
N GLN A 190 0.61 -17.03 3.74
CA GLN A 190 -0.41 -16.69 4.71
C GLN A 190 -0.23 -15.26 5.22
N ALA A 191 -1.32 -14.50 5.27
CA ALA A 191 -1.35 -13.19 5.91
C ALA A 191 -2.66 -13.01 6.70
N ALA A 192 -2.56 -12.70 7.99
CA ALA A 192 -3.74 -12.38 8.79
C ALA A 192 -4.35 -11.03 8.36
N SER A 193 -3.51 -10.01 8.20
CA SER A 193 -3.88 -8.74 7.59
C SER A 193 -2.76 -8.22 6.70
N LEU A 194 -3.12 -7.74 5.51
CA LEU A 194 -2.21 -7.06 4.58
C LEU A 194 -2.85 -5.77 4.11
N TYR A 195 -2.28 -4.65 4.53
CA TYR A 195 -2.66 -3.32 4.06
C TYR A 195 -1.56 -2.78 3.15
N VAL A 196 -1.93 -2.40 1.94
CA VAL A 196 -1.02 -1.82 0.94
C VAL A 196 -1.60 -0.49 0.45
N GLY A 197 -0.82 0.60 0.57
CA GLY A 197 -1.33 1.95 0.27
C GLY A 197 -0.34 2.87 -0.42
N GLY A 198 -0.79 3.65 -1.40
CA GLY A 198 -0.03 4.71 -2.07
C GLY A 198 0.15 4.49 -3.57
N ASN A 199 1.32 4.80 -4.12
CA ASN A 199 1.53 4.79 -5.58
C ASN A 199 2.06 3.41 -6.07
N VAL A 200 1.24 2.37 -5.91
CA VAL A 200 1.67 0.96 -6.10
C VAL A 200 1.52 0.55 -7.57
N SER A 201 2.65 0.40 -8.25
CA SER A 201 2.69 -0.03 -9.67
C SER A 201 2.72 -1.54 -9.88
N SER A 202 3.09 -2.29 -8.84
CA SER A 202 3.24 -3.74 -8.89
C SER A 202 3.05 -4.32 -7.49
N LEU A 203 2.25 -5.38 -7.41
CA LEU A 203 2.00 -6.17 -6.21
C LEU A 203 2.03 -7.65 -6.59
N SER A 204 3.08 -8.36 -6.18
CA SER A 204 3.31 -9.76 -6.54
C SER A 204 3.12 -10.65 -5.31
N LEU A 205 2.07 -11.48 -5.36
CA LEU A 205 1.65 -12.41 -4.32
C LEU A 205 1.27 -13.77 -4.93
N PRO A 206 2.17 -14.43 -5.68
CA PRO A 206 1.83 -15.55 -6.54
C PRO A 206 1.40 -16.81 -5.77
N VAL A 207 1.85 -16.99 -4.52
CA VAL A 207 1.60 -18.19 -3.72
C VAL A 207 0.76 -17.93 -2.47
N LEU A 208 0.14 -16.75 -2.38
CA LEU A 208 -0.73 -16.38 -1.26
C LEU A 208 -1.95 -17.29 -1.26
N ALA A 209 -2.00 -18.24 -0.33
CA ALA A 209 -3.02 -19.27 -0.27
C ALA A 209 -4.21 -18.87 0.61
N SER A 210 -3.97 -18.07 1.65
CA SER A 210 -4.99 -17.61 2.58
C SER A 210 -4.73 -16.19 3.10
N ALA A 211 -5.80 -15.40 3.23
CA ALA A 211 -5.80 -14.10 3.89
C ALA A 211 -6.88 -14.00 4.98
N GLY A 212 -6.67 -13.20 6.02
CA GLY A 212 -7.74 -12.90 7.00
C GLY A 212 -7.86 -13.83 8.20
N ASN A 213 -6.79 -14.56 8.57
CA ASN A 213 -6.85 -15.44 9.74
C ASN A 213 -6.84 -14.61 11.05
N ILE A 214 -8.05 -14.31 11.57
CA ILE A 214 -8.30 -13.45 12.73
C ILE A 214 -7.75 -13.98 14.05
N THR A 215 -7.54 -15.30 14.19
CA THR A 215 -7.18 -15.91 15.48
C THR A 215 -5.90 -15.34 16.10
N GLN A 216 -5.11 -14.60 15.32
CA GLN A 216 -3.85 -14.00 15.74
C GLN A 216 -3.87 -12.44 15.76
N ALA A 217 -4.78 -11.78 15.05
CA ALA A 217 -4.77 -10.32 14.89
C ALA A 217 -5.14 -9.53 16.16
N THR A 218 -6.04 -10.04 17.00
CA THR A 218 -6.57 -9.30 18.18
C THR A 218 -5.71 -9.39 19.43
N THR A 219 -4.64 -10.20 19.43
CA THR A 219 -3.93 -10.57 20.68
C THR A 219 -2.68 -9.77 20.98
N SER A 220 -2.10 -9.06 20.00
CA SER A 220 -0.73 -8.53 20.15
C SER A 220 -0.65 -7.07 20.61
N GLY A 221 -1.77 -6.36 20.74
CA GLY A 221 -1.77 -4.94 21.17
C GLY A 221 -1.16 -3.96 20.16
N TYR A 222 -0.72 -4.44 18.98
CA TYR A 222 -0.15 -3.62 17.92
C TYR A 222 -1.23 -3.23 16.91
N GLY A 223 -2.06 -2.25 17.27
CA GLY A 223 -3.04 -1.60 16.37
C GLY A 223 -4.33 -2.38 16.10
N ASP A 224 -5.39 -1.65 15.76
CA ASP A 224 -6.69 -2.20 15.35
C ASP A 224 -6.65 -2.43 13.84
N TYR A 225 -6.13 -3.57 13.42
CA TYR A 225 -6.08 -3.96 12.01
C TYR A 225 -7.26 -4.86 11.70
N ASP A 226 -8.10 -4.41 10.78
CA ASP A 226 -9.09 -5.29 10.18
C ASP A 226 -8.37 -6.44 9.48
N ALA A 227 -8.82 -7.66 9.76
CA ALA A 227 -8.31 -8.84 9.09
C ALA A 227 -8.67 -8.82 7.61
N GLY A 228 -7.81 -9.43 6.80
CA GLY A 228 -8.02 -9.57 5.37
C GLY A 228 -6.99 -8.78 4.57
N PHE A 229 -7.44 -8.18 3.48
CA PHE A 229 -6.56 -7.60 2.48
C PHE A 229 -7.12 -6.28 1.96
N THR A 230 -6.40 -5.18 2.25
CA THR A 230 -6.72 -3.85 1.72
C THR A 230 -5.63 -3.39 0.77
N VAL A 231 -6.02 -2.94 -0.43
CA VAL A 231 -5.14 -2.27 -1.40
C VAL A 231 -5.76 -0.95 -1.81
N HIS A 232 -5.01 0.13 -1.61
CA HIS A 232 -5.34 1.45 -2.11
C HIS A 232 -4.21 1.94 -3.03
N THR A 233 -4.50 2.10 -4.33
CA THR A 233 -3.48 2.52 -5.31
C THR A 233 -3.90 3.67 -6.21
N THR A 234 -2.96 4.57 -6.48
CA THR A 234 -3.11 5.66 -7.47
C THR A 234 -2.42 5.37 -8.81
N GLN A 235 -1.79 4.20 -8.97
CA GLN A 235 -1.25 3.72 -10.25
C GLN A 235 -2.08 2.57 -10.78
N HIS A 236 -2.06 2.42 -12.10
CA HIS A 236 -2.53 1.24 -12.81
C HIS A 236 -1.95 -0.03 -12.18
N LEU A 237 -2.83 -0.85 -11.62
CA LEU A 237 -2.48 -2.11 -10.98
C LEU A 237 -3.29 -3.24 -11.60
N ASN A 238 -2.58 -4.31 -11.98
CA ASN A 238 -3.17 -5.62 -12.24
C ASN A 238 -3.08 -6.43 -10.96
N PHE A 239 -4.20 -6.61 -10.28
CA PHE A 239 -4.27 -7.35 -9.03
C PHE A 239 -4.52 -8.83 -9.34
N SER A 240 -3.55 -9.70 -9.01
CA SER A 240 -3.64 -11.13 -9.25
C SER A 240 -3.10 -11.92 -8.07
N VAL A 241 -3.94 -12.80 -7.52
CA VAL A 241 -3.63 -13.71 -6.40
C VAL A 241 -4.09 -15.13 -6.78
N PRO A 242 -3.33 -15.82 -7.66
CA PRO A 242 -3.80 -17.01 -8.36
C PRO A 242 -4.04 -18.21 -7.45
N GLU A 243 -3.30 -18.32 -6.34
CA GLU A 243 -3.40 -19.43 -5.38
C GLU A 243 -4.30 -19.11 -4.17
N LEU A 244 -4.86 -17.90 -4.10
CA LEU A 244 -5.69 -17.50 -2.96
C LEU A 244 -6.98 -18.32 -3.00
N SER A 245 -7.16 -19.22 -2.03
CA SER A 245 -8.27 -20.16 -1.99
C SER A 245 -9.28 -19.86 -0.90
N TYR A 246 -8.82 -19.20 0.15
CA TYR A 246 -9.60 -18.87 1.33
C TYR A 246 -9.32 -17.43 1.77
N MET A 247 -10.39 -16.71 2.09
CA MET A 247 -10.31 -15.35 2.59
C MET A 247 -11.34 -15.12 3.69
N ASN A 248 -10.93 -14.39 4.71
CA ASN A 248 -11.78 -13.99 5.83
C ASN A 248 -11.55 -12.51 6.16
N GLY A 249 -12.47 -11.89 6.91
CA GLY A 249 -12.38 -10.46 7.24
C GLY A 249 -12.86 -9.57 6.10
N SER A 250 -11.96 -8.85 5.42
CA SER A 250 -12.33 -7.96 4.31
C SER A 250 -11.38 -8.09 3.11
N LEU A 251 -11.91 -7.88 1.91
CA LEU A 251 -11.13 -7.60 0.70
C LEU A 251 -11.52 -6.23 0.19
N SER A 252 -10.69 -5.23 0.44
CA SER A 252 -10.94 -3.85 0.04
C SER A 252 -9.95 -3.44 -1.05
N LEU A 253 -10.43 -3.26 -2.27
CA LEU A 253 -9.62 -2.88 -3.42
C LEU A 253 -10.11 -1.53 -3.95
N ARG A 254 -9.31 -0.48 -3.73
CA ARG A 254 -9.68 0.91 -4.11
C ARG A 254 -8.62 1.53 -5.00
N GLY A 255 -9.06 2.20 -6.06
CA GLY A 255 -8.19 3.05 -6.87
C GLY A 255 -8.12 2.70 -8.36
N VAL A 256 -6.94 2.91 -8.96
CA VAL A 256 -6.69 2.72 -10.40
C VAL A 256 -6.34 1.25 -10.69
N ILE A 257 -7.34 0.38 -10.66
CA ILE A 257 -7.17 -1.06 -10.83
C ILE A 257 -7.72 -1.47 -12.21
N ASP A 258 -6.87 -2.09 -13.03
CA ASP A 258 -7.24 -2.51 -14.40
C ASP A 258 -7.90 -3.89 -14.39
N THR A 259 -7.32 -4.82 -13.62
CA THR A 259 -7.79 -6.20 -13.53
C THR A 259 -7.73 -6.71 -12.09
N ILE A 260 -8.72 -7.51 -11.72
CA ILE A 260 -8.76 -8.30 -10.48
C ILE A 260 -8.91 -9.76 -10.87
N SER A 261 -8.00 -10.61 -10.40
CA SER A 261 -8.00 -12.04 -10.72
C SER A 261 -7.65 -12.87 -9.49
N ALA A 262 -8.61 -13.63 -8.98
CA ALA A 262 -8.42 -14.62 -7.93
C ALA A 262 -9.09 -15.95 -8.31
N PRO A 263 -8.57 -16.65 -9.35
CA PRO A 263 -9.23 -17.81 -9.95
C PRO A 263 -9.28 -19.04 -9.04
N SER A 264 -8.57 -19.07 -7.91
CA SER A 264 -8.66 -20.17 -6.94
C SER A 264 -9.51 -19.84 -5.73
N LEU A 265 -10.03 -18.61 -5.61
CA LEU A 265 -10.76 -18.16 -4.43
C LEU A 265 -12.12 -18.85 -4.40
N VAL A 266 -12.30 -19.82 -3.50
CA VAL A 266 -13.54 -20.59 -3.37
C VAL A 266 -14.44 -20.00 -2.29
N ASN A 267 -13.85 -19.65 -1.15
CA ASN A 267 -14.57 -19.18 0.03
C ASN A 267 -14.05 -17.81 0.47
N ALA A 268 -14.95 -16.84 0.53
CA ALA A 268 -14.73 -15.56 1.15
C ALA A 268 -15.77 -15.33 2.26
N THR A 269 -15.43 -15.60 3.51
CA THR A 269 -16.26 -15.15 4.66
C THR A 269 -15.98 -13.69 4.98
N ALA A 270 -15.82 -12.90 3.91
CA ALA A 270 -15.25 -11.59 3.95
C ALA A 270 -16.08 -10.64 3.09
N ASP A 271 -16.14 -9.38 3.53
CA ASP A 271 -16.75 -8.32 2.76
C ASP A 271 -15.82 -7.98 1.59
N ILE A 272 -16.30 -8.21 0.36
CA ILE A 272 -15.58 -7.84 -0.86
C ILE A 272 -16.04 -6.45 -1.27
N LEU A 273 -15.20 -5.45 -1.06
CA LEU A 273 -15.41 -4.08 -1.47
C LEU A 273 -14.44 -3.69 -2.59
N ILE A 274 -14.98 -3.33 -3.75
CA ILE A 274 -14.21 -2.90 -4.91
C ILE A 274 -14.68 -1.51 -5.35
N GLU A 275 -13.77 -0.55 -5.37
CA GLU A 275 -14.00 0.83 -5.83
C GLU A 275 -12.99 1.18 -6.94
N ALA A 276 -13.41 1.04 -8.19
CA ALA A 276 -12.55 1.25 -9.35
C ALA A 276 -12.70 2.65 -9.94
N TRP A 277 -11.58 3.36 -10.15
CA TRP A 277 -11.55 4.68 -10.78
C TRP A 277 -11.30 4.63 -12.29
N THR A 278 -10.91 3.46 -12.79
CA THR A 278 -10.64 3.17 -14.22
C THR A 278 -11.42 1.94 -14.68
N PRO A 279 -11.52 1.70 -16.00
CA PRO A 279 -12.11 0.49 -16.55
C PRO A 279 -11.54 -0.78 -15.91
N LEU A 280 -12.39 -1.51 -15.17
CA LEU A 280 -12.01 -2.69 -14.39
C LEU A 280 -12.61 -3.96 -14.99
N ALA A 281 -11.82 -5.02 -15.07
CA ALA A 281 -12.29 -6.39 -15.30
C ALA A 281 -12.11 -7.23 -14.03
N VAL A 282 -13.18 -7.90 -13.58
CA VAL A 282 -13.19 -8.74 -12.38
C VAL A 282 -13.34 -10.21 -12.76
N ASN A 283 -12.39 -11.05 -12.34
CA ASN A 283 -12.44 -12.50 -12.49
C ASN A 283 -12.35 -13.18 -11.11
N LEU A 284 -13.51 -13.60 -10.61
CA LEU A 284 -13.71 -14.38 -9.39
C LEU A 284 -14.50 -15.66 -9.72
N SER A 285 -14.14 -16.29 -10.84
CA SER A 285 -14.87 -17.41 -11.45
C SER A 285 -15.04 -18.63 -10.55
N SER A 286 -14.16 -18.85 -9.58
CA SER A 286 -14.24 -19.98 -8.63
C SER A 286 -14.91 -19.64 -7.31
N LEU A 287 -15.29 -18.38 -7.08
CA LEU A 287 -15.90 -17.95 -5.83
C LEU A 287 -17.27 -18.59 -5.69
N GLU A 288 -17.43 -19.44 -4.68
CA GLU A 288 -18.69 -20.15 -4.41
C GLU A 288 -19.50 -19.47 -3.31
N TYR A 289 -18.83 -18.93 -2.29
CA TYR A 289 -19.46 -18.31 -1.13
C TYR A 289 -18.80 -16.98 -0.80
N ALA A 290 -19.63 -15.95 -0.66
CA ALA A 290 -19.27 -14.64 -0.16
C ALA A 290 -20.28 -14.18 0.90
N ASP A 291 -19.88 -13.35 1.86
CA ASP A 291 -20.85 -12.68 2.72
C ASP A 291 -21.47 -11.51 1.96
N ASP A 292 -20.71 -10.43 1.76
CA ASP A 292 -21.15 -9.26 1.00
C ASP A 292 -20.18 -8.96 -0.16
N ILE A 293 -20.74 -8.61 -1.32
CA ILE A 293 -20.00 -8.17 -2.50
C ILE A 293 -20.52 -6.79 -2.90
N THR A 294 -19.67 -5.78 -2.82
CA THR A 294 -19.95 -4.41 -3.27
C THR A 294 -18.93 -3.98 -4.30
N ILE A 295 -19.38 -3.67 -5.51
CA ILE A 295 -18.54 -3.26 -6.64
C ILE A 295 -19.06 -1.94 -7.19
N THR A 296 -18.21 -0.92 -7.23
CA THR A 296 -18.53 0.40 -7.77
C THR A 296 -17.44 0.86 -8.74
N GLY A 297 -17.82 1.56 -9.82
CA GLY A 297 -16.86 2.20 -10.73
C GLY A 297 -17.13 1.97 -12.21
N GLU A 298 -16.07 2.01 -13.03
CA GLU A 298 -16.14 1.73 -14.47
C GLU A 298 -16.01 0.22 -14.77
N ILE A 299 -17.01 -0.58 -14.45
CA ILE A 299 -16.89 -2.05 -14.56
C ILE A 299 -17.15 -2.51 -16.01
N THR A 300 -16.14 -3.14 -16.62
CA THR A 300 -16.19 -3.62 -18.02
C THR A 300 -16.66 -5.06 -18.14
N SER A 301 -16.30 -5.91 -17.17
CA SER A 301 -16.67 -7.31 -17.11
C SER A 301 -16.55 -7.84 -15.70
N THR A 302 -17.37 -8.86 -15.40
CA THR A 302 -17.39 -9.57 -14.12
C THR A 302 -17.59 -11.06 -14.40
N ASP A 303 -16.88 -11.91 -13.68
CA ASP A 303 -17.09 -13.35 -13.70
C ASP A 303 -17.28 -13.88 -12.27
N PHE A 304 -18.52 -14.28 -11.98
CA PHE A 304 -18.96 -14.92 -10.74
C PHE A 304 -19.63 -16.26 -11.05
N SER A 305 -19.19 -16.96 -12.11
CA SER A 305 -19.86 -18.12 -12.67
C SER A 305 -20.08 -19.28 -11.69
N SER A 306 -19.25 -19.41 -10.64
CA SER A 306 -19.41 -20.43 -9.60
C SER A 306 -20.14 -19.98 -8.34
N LEU A 307 -20.61 -18.72 -8.26
CA LEU A 307 -21.19 -18.17 -7.04
C LEU A 307 -22.52 -18.85 -6.70
N LYS A 308 -22.55 -19.54 -5.56
CA LYS A 308 -23.72 -20.27 -5.06
C LYS A 308 -24.49 -19.47 -4.02
N MET A 309 -23.78 -18.71 -3.18
CA MET A 309 -24.38 -17.97 -2.08
C MET A 309 -23.68 -16.63 -1.86
N VAL A 310 -24.48 -15.59 -1.70
CA VAL A 310 -24.04 -14.27 -1.24
C VAL A 310 -25.18 -13.63 -0.44
N ASN A 311 -24.90 -12.98 0.68
CA ASN A 311 -25.93 -12.31 1.48
C ASN A 311 -26.36 -11.02 0.77
N THR A 312 -25.40 -10.13 0.51
CA THR A 312 -25.64 -8.87 -0.19
C THR A 312 -24.78 -8.79 -1.44
N PHE A 313 -25.42 -8.59 -2.59
CA PHE A 313 -24.74 -8.30 -3.85
C PHE A 313 -25.13 -6.91 -4.34
N SER A 314 -24.15 -6.01 -4.47
CA SER A 314 -24.34 -4.64 -4.94
C SER A 314 -23.32 -4.33 -6.03
N LEU A 315 -23.81 -4.04 -7.24
CA LEU A 315 -22.99 -3.62 -8.37
C LEU A 315 -23.52 -2.31 -8.93
N SER A 316 -22.66 -1.29 -8.98
CA SER A 316 -22.94 0.00 -9.59
C SER A 316 -21.87 0.34 -10.63
N SER A 317 -22.20 0.24 -11.92
CA SER A 317 -21.28 0.50 -13.03
C SER A 317 -21.66 1.73 -13.86
N SER A 318 -20.68 2.59 -14.12
CA SER A 318 -20.81 3.70 -15.08
C SER A 318 -20.72 3.25 -16.55
N LYS A 319 -20.40 1.98 -16.79
CA LYS A 319 -20.40 1.35 -18.12
C LYS A 319 -21.63 0.46 -18.28
N HIS A 320 -21.92 0.12 -19.54
CA HIS A 320 -22.95 -0.85 -19.84
C HIS A 320 -22.51 -2.25 -19.40
N LEU A 321 -23.33 -2.86 -18.54
CA LEU A 321 -23.19 -4.23 -18.08
C LEU A 321 -24.55 -4.92 -18.19
N ASN A 322 -24.58 -6.20 -18.57
CA ASN A 322 -25.81 -6.98 -18.58
C ASN A 322 -26.03 -7.58 -17.19
N CYS A 323 -26.78 -6.88 -16.34
CA CYS A 323 -27.08 -7.31 -14.97
C CYS A 323 -27.68 -8.72 -14.89
N ASP A 324 -28.50 -9.12 -15.87
CA ASP A 324 -29.12 -10.46 -15.92
C ASP A 324 -28.10 -11.62 -16.08
N LYS A 325 -26.84 -11.29 -16.40
CA LYS A 325 -25.76 -12.26 -16.63
C LYS A 325 -24.60 -12.14 -15.64
N VAL A 326 -24.65 -11.17 -14.72
CA VAL A 326 -23.57 -10.97 -13.74
C VAL A 326 -23.54 -12.13 -12.75
N LEU A 327 -24.72 -12.54 -12.28
CA LEU A 327 -24.89 -13.64 -11.35
C LEU A 327 -25.44 -14.90 -12.06
N PRO A 328 -24.99 -16.10 -11.65
CA PRO A 328 -25.63 -17.34 -12.05
C PRO A 328 -27.11 -17.40 -11.63
N SER A 329 -27.94 -18.03 -12.46
CA SER A 329 -29.39 -18.18 -12.18
C SER A 329 -29.71 -19.01 -10.93
N ASN A 330 -28.73 -19.76 -10.42
CA ASN A 330 -28.85 -20.62 -9.24
C ASN A 330 -28.21 -20.00 -7.98
N THR A 331 -27.74 -18.76 -8.04
CA THR A 331 -27.18 -18.08 -6.86
C THR A 331 -28.29 -17.73 -5.88
N SER A 332 -28.10 -18.09 -4.61
CA SER A 332 -28.95 -17.65 -3.51
C SER A 332 -28.49 -16.27 -3.04
N VAL A 333 -29.34 -15.25 -3.20
CA VAL A 333 -29.07 -13.85 -2.81
C VAL A 333 -30.19 -13.35 -1.90
N ILE A 334 -29.85 -12.68 -0.79
CA ILE A 334 -30.85 -12.05 0.09
C ILE A 334 -31.20 -10.66 -0.45
N HIS A 335 -30.18 -9.85 -0.75
CA HIS A 335 -30.34 -8.52 -1.33
C HIS A 335 -29.49 -8.39 -2.58
N GLU A 336 -30.14 -8.16 -3.72
CA GLU A 336 -29.49 -7.94 -5.00
C GLU A 336 -29.76 -6.51 -5.49
N HIS A 337 -28.70 -5.80 -5.82
CA HIS A 337 -28.76 -4.51 -6.48
C HIS A 337 -27.76 -4.48 -7.64
N CYS A 338 -28.25 -4.23 -8.86
CA CYS A 338 -27.40 -4.02 -10.03
C CYS A 338 -27.89 -2.80 -10.79
N ASP A 339 -27.08 -1.74 -10.80
CA ASP A 339 -27.30 -0.53 -11.56
C ASP A 339 -26.14 -0.36 -12.57
N ALA A 340 -26.49 -0.34 -13.85
CA ALA A 340 -25.53 -0.16 -14.93
C ALA A 340 -26.12 0.73 -16.02
N VAL A 341 -25.28 1.54 -16.66
CA VAL A 341 -25.74 2.44 -17.73
C VAL A 341 -26.41 1.61 -18.84
N PRO A 342 -27.69 1.86 -19.17
CA PRO A 342 -28.39 1.04 -20.15
C PRO A 342 -27.68 1.09 -21.50
N ALA A 343 -27.63 -0.03 -22.21
CA ALA A 343 -27.09 -0.05 -23.56
C ALA A 343 -27.82 1.03 -24.34
N LYS A 344 -27.06 1.98 -24.91
CA LYS A 344 -27.62 2.86 -25.93
C LYS A 344 -28.15 1.93 -27.01
N LYS A 345 -29.48 1.74 -27.04
CA LYS A 345 -30.16 0.97 -28.07
C LYS A 345 -29.67 1.57 -29.36
N SER A 346 -28.76 0.86 -30.02
CA SER A 346 -28.17 1.33 -31.25
C SER A 346 -29.36 1.55 -32.17
N THR A 347 -29.68 2.80 -32.46
CA THR A 347 -30.74 3.19 -33.39
C THR A 347 -30.33 2.85 -34.83
N LEU A 348 -29.46 1.85 -35.00
CA LEU A 348 -28.99 1.35 -36.26
C LEU A 348 -30.19 0.81 -37.02
N ALA A 349 -30.61 1.66 -37.95
CA ALA A 349 -31.37 1.35 -39.13
C ALA A 349 -32.49 0.34 -38.86
N ARG A 350 -33.62 0.86 -38.39
CA ARG A 350 -34.89 0.44 -38.98
C ARG A 350 -34.66 0.52 -40.49
N ASN A 351 -34.33 -0.61 -41.10
CA ASN A 351 -34.30 -0.78 -42.54
C ASN A 351 -35.68 -0.33 -42.99
N ILE A 352 -35.77 0.93 -43.38
CA ILE A 352 -36.82 1.42 -44.25
C ILE A 352 -36.68 0.50 -45.43
N GLY A 353 -37.55 -0.51 -45.49
CA GLY A 353 -37.77 -1.27 -46.70
C GLY A 353 -37.93 -0.23 -47.79
N ILE A 354 -37.00 -0.24 -48.73
CA ILE A 354 -37.15 0.45 -49.99
C ILE A 354 -38.30 -0.27 -50.69
N GLY A 355 -39.52 0.10 -50.32
CA GLY A 355 -40.68 0.01 -51.17
C GLY A 355 -40.40 0.94 -52.34
N VAL A 356 -40.29 0.35 -53.51
CA VAL A 356 -40.07 0.97 -54.80
C VAL A 356 -40.88 2.27 -54.93
N GLY A 357 -40.19 3.40 -54.90
CA GLY A 357 -40.72 4.73 -55.17
C GLY A 357 -39.88 5.41 -56.24
N VAL A 358 -39.79 4.79 -57.43
CA VAL A 358 -39.30 5.45 -58.64
C VAL A 358 -40.24 6.61 -58.93
N GLY A 359 -39.81 7.87 -58.76
CA GLY A 359 -40.67 8.98 -59.19
C GLY A 359 -40.31 10.43 -58.90
N VAL A 360 -39.33 10.79 -58.05
CA VAL A 360 -39.12 12.23 -57.72
C VAL A 360 -37.65 12.64 -57.55
N GLY A 361 -36.71 11.92 -58.16
CA GLY A 361 -35.27 12.25 -58.09
C GLY A 361 -34.79 13.28 -59.14
N ALA A 362 -35.52 13.45 -60.24
CA ALA A 362 -35.08 14.31 -61.36
C ALA A 362 -35.50 15.79 -61.20
N SER A 363 -36.58 16.07 -60.46
CA SER A 363 -37.15 17.41 -60.33
C SER A 363 -36.36 18.32 -59.37
N LEU A 364 -35.76 17.78 -58.31
CA LEU A 364 -34.98 18.59 -57.36
C LEU A 364 -33.61 19.00 -57.92
N LEU A 365 -32.95 18.13 -58.69
CA LEU A 365 -31.66 18.44 -59.31
C LEU A 365 -31.78 19.52 -60.40
N LEU A 366 -32.90 19.53 -61.15
CA LEU A 366 -33.17 20.60 -62.13
C LEU A 366 -33.49 21.95 -61.47
N ALA A 367 -34.19 21.95 -60.33
CA ALA A 367 -34.47 23.19 -59.59
C ALA A 367 -33.19 23.84 -59.04
N VAL A 368 -32.26 23.04 -58.48
CA VAL A 368 -30.97 23.55 -57.97
C VAL A 368 -30.07 24.06 -59.11
N ALA A 369 -30.03 23.35 -60.24
CA ALA A 369 -29.30 23.81 -61.43
C ALA A 369 -29.89 25.12 -62.00
N GLY A 370 -31.22 25.25 -62.03
CA GLY A 370 -31.92 26.46 -62.46
C GLY A 370 -31.59 27.69 -61.59
N ILE A 371 -31.58 27.52 -60.26
CA ILE A 371 -31.24 28.60 -59.31
C ILE A 371 -29.77 29.04 -59.45
N ALA A 372 -28.85 28.09 -59.67
CA ALA A 372 -27.44 28.40 -59.86
C ALA A 372 -27.17 29.19 -61.16
N ILE A 373 -27.84 28.84 -62.25
CA ILE A 373 -27.73 29.57 -63.54
C ILE A 373 -28.35 30.97 -63.43
N TYR A 374 -29.48 31.11 -62.73
CA TYR A 374 -30.13 32.41 -62.51
C TYR A 374 -29.24 33.38 -61.71
N ARG A 375 -28.62 32.91 -60.61
CA ARG A 375 -27.70 33.73 -59.80
C ARG A 375 -26.43 34.16 -60.56
N ARG A 376 -25.86 33.30 -61.42
CA ARG A 376 -24.70 33.66 -62.25
C ARG A 376 -25.04 34.76 -63.27
N ARG A 377 -26.22 34.73 -63.88
CA ARG A 377 -26.65 35.78 -64.84
C ARG A 377 -26.85 37.14 -64.15
N HIS A 378 -27.39 37.17 -62.93
CA HIS A 378 -27.59 38.42 -62.19
C HIS A 378 -26.28 39.06 -61.69
N ALA A 379 -25.24 38.28 -61.37
CA ALA A 379 -23.94 38.79 -60.96
C ALA A 379 -23.17 39.47 -62.11
N LEU A 380 -23.33 38.99 -63.34
CA LEU A 380 -22.69 39.57 -64.54
C LEU A 380 -23.35 40.88 -65.00
N ALA A 381 -24.63 41.11 -64.68
CA ALA A 381 -25.32 42.37 -64.96
C ALA A 381 -24.87 43.52 -64.04
N LYS A 382 -24.40 43.23 -62.81
CA LYS A 382 -23.94 44.27 -61.86
C LYS A 382 -22.49 44.75 -62.09
N LYS A 383 -21.67 44.02 -62.86
CA LYS A 383 -20.28 44.43 -63.17
C LYS A 383 -20.15 45.42 -64.34
N LYS A 384 -21.23 45.77 -65.05
CA LYS A 384 -21.23 46.78 -66.13
C LYS A 384 -21.57 48.22 -65.70
N ARG A 385 -21.67 48.52 -64.39
CA ARG A 385 -22.04 49.88 -63.90
C ARG A 385 -21.10 50.50 -62.86
N LYS A 386 -19.87 50.01 -62.70
CA LYS A 386 -18.84 50.70 -61.88
C LYS A 386 -17.50 50.74 -62.62
N GLY A 387 -17.43 51.64 -63.59
CA GLY A 387 -16.20 52.06 -64.24
C GLY A 387 -16.38 53.51 -64.68
N LYS A 388 -15.97 54.46 -63.83
CA LYS A 388 -15.57 55.86 -64.11
C LYS A 388 -15.44 56.64 -62.80
N GLN A 389 -14.23 56.66 -62.22
CA GLN A 389 -13.43 57.87 -62.01
C GLN A 389 -12.15 57.52 -61.24
N ALA A 390 -11.04 57.92 -61.86
CA ALA A 390 -9.65 57.87 -61.38
C ALA A 390 -9.41 58.95 -60.30
N VAL A 391 -8.33 58.99 -59.52
CA VAL A 391 -6.93 59.42 -59.77
C VAL A 391 -6.33 59.51 -58.33
N GLY A 392 -5.08 59.23 -57.96
CA GLY A 392 -3.83 58.87 -58.63
C GLY A 392 -2.66 58.94 -57.61
N ALA A 393 -1.43 58.73 -58.12
CA ALA A 393 -0.09 58.94 -57.52
C ALA A 393 0.30 58.06 -56.31
N GLY A 394 1.49 57.47 -56.19
CA GLY A 394 2.69 57.44 -57.04
C GLY A 394 3.86 56.78 -56.29
N THR A 395 4.67 56.02 -57.04
CA THR A 395 6.15 55.95 -57.04
C THR A 395 6.97 55.14 -55.99
N ALA A 396 7.91 54.35 -56.55
CA ALA A 396 9.21 53.80 -56.07
C ALA A 396 9.21 52.61 -55.08
N ALA A 397 9.71 51.40 -55.43
CA ALA A 397 11.10 50.96 -55.71
C ALA A 397 12.00 51.10 -54.45
N SER A 398 12.83 50.16 -53.99
CA SER A 398 13.44 48.91 -54.47
C SER A 398 14.09 48.18 -53.27
N THR A 399 14.58 46.94 -53.47
CA THR A 399 15.74 46.26 -52.80
C THR A 399 15.70 46.11 -51.25
N GLY A 400 15.99 44.97 -50.62
CA GLY A 400 17.05 43.99 -50.83
C GLY A 400 17.76 43.78 -49.47
N GLU A 401 18.09 42.52 -49.16
CA GLU A 401 19.13 42.06 -48.20
C GLU A 401 18.98 42.24 -46.67
N ASP A 402 19.04 41.09 -46.02
CA ASP A 402 19.90 40.68 -44.89
C ASP A 402 19.84 41.28 -43.48
N ASN A 403 19.74 40.31 -42.55
CA ASN A 403 20.53 40.12 -41.33
C ASN A 403 19.89 40.39 -39.95
N SER A 404 19.89 39.31 -39.17
CA SER A 404 20.06 39.16 -37.72
C SER A 404 20.23 40.42 -36.86
N THR A 405 19.45 40.56 -35.77
CA THR A 405 19.93 40.37 -34.38
C THR A 405 18.84 40.59 -33.33
N LEU A 406 18.95 39.79 -32.26
CA LEU A 406 18.72 40.05 -30.84
C LEU A 406 17.79 41.21 -30.37
N GLU A 407 17.02 40.85 -29.33
CA GLU A 407 16.94 41.52 -28.01
C GLU A 407 15.54 41.84 -27.45
N LEU A 408 15.41 41.45 -26.17
CA LEU A 408 14.64 42.05 -25.07
C LEU A 408 13.11 41.89 -25.05
N ARG A 409 12.69 40.88 -24.27
CA ARG A 409 11.39 40.85 -23.59
C ARG A 409 11.46 41.71 -22.32
N PRO A 410 10.50 42.60 -22.06
CA PRO A 410 10.44 43.36 -20.83
C PRO A 410 9.84 42.55 -19.68
N VAL A 411 10.50 42.71 -18.53
CA VAL A 411 10.03 42.44 -17.17
C VAL A 411 8.86 43.39 -16.85
N SER A 412 7.77 42.87 -16.29
CA SER A 412 6.83 43.68 -15.52
C SER A 412 6.75 43.18 -14.08
N SER A 413 7.26 44.03 -13.20
CA SER A 413 7.06 44.09 -11.77
C SER A 413 5.63 44.52 -11.43
N GLY A 414 5.06 43.98 -10.35
CA GLY A 414 3.76 44.38 -9.83
C GLY A 414 3.59 44.01 -8.36
N GLU A 415 3.91 44.97 -7.50
CA GLU A 415 3.85 45.04 -6.05
C GLU A 415 2.54 44.58 -5.37
N ARG A 416 2.73 43.91 -4.23
CA ARG A 416 2.31 44.31 -2.86
C ARG A 416 0.81 44.64 -2.62
N ARG A 417 0.19 43.87 -1.71
CA ARG A 417 -0.58 44.45 -0.60
C ARG A 417 -0.71 43.51 0.59
N GLU A 418 -0.23 44.03 1.72
CA GLU A 418 -0.54 43.62 3.08
C GLU A 418 -2.05 43.76 3.36
N GLY A 419 -2.56 42.88 4.22
CA GLY A 419 -3.93 42.86 4.69
C GLY A 419 -4.01 42.14 6.04
N GLU A 420 -3.41 42.79 7.04
CA GLU A 420 -3.52 42.47 8.45
C GLU A 420 -4.90 42.95 8.98
N SER A 421 -5.62 42.10 9.70
CA SER A 421 -6.66 42.55 10.64
C SER A 421 -6.95 41.52 11.73
N PRO A 422 -7.41 41.97 12.92
CA PRO A 422 -7.06 41.34 14.18
C PRO A 422 -8.26 40.88 15.02
N SER A 423 -7.95 40.03 16.01
CA SER A 423 -8.47 40.02 17.39
C SER A 423 -9.98 39.85 17.68
N ARG A 424 -10.24 38.84 18.53
CA ARG A 424 -10.94 38.85 19.84
C ARG A 424 -12.07 37.83 19.97
N GLY A 425 -12.07 37.12 21.09
CA GLY A 425 -13.25 36.42 21.60
C GLY A 425 -12.93 35.38 22.68
N SER A 426 -12.68 35.84 23.90
CA SER A 426 -12.59 35.04 25.13
C SER A 426 -13.92 34.42 25.54
N MET A 427 -13.90 33.25 26.21
CA MET A 427 -14.83 32.68 27.21
C MET A 427 -14.70 31.14 27.12
N GLU A 428 -14.74 30.30 28.15
CA GLU A 428 -15.03 30.46 29.58
C GLU A 428 -14.50 29.21 30.32
N ARG A 429 -14.31 29.35 31.63
CA ARG A 429 -14.00 28.26 32.56
C ARG A 429 -15.22 27.37 32.75
N GLY A 430 -14.98 26.06 32.88
CA GLY A 430 -15.93 25.11 33.47
C GLY A 430 -15.17 24.12 34.32
N ALA A 431 -15.01 24.45 35.60
CA ALA A 431 -14.73 23.48 36.65
C ALA A 431 -16.09 22.90 37.07
N ASP A 432 -16.19 21.59 37.23
CA ASP A 432 -17.26 20.98 37.99
C ASP A 432 -16.70 19.87 38.86
N ASP A 433 -16.67 20.16 40.15
CA ASP A 433 -16.57 19.23 41.26
C ASP A 433 -17.90 18.48 41.38
N SER A 434 -17.86 17.18 41.60
CA SER A 434 -18.97 16.48 42.26
C SER A 434 -18.44 15.28 43.05
N GLU A 435 -18.34 15.53 44.35
CA GLU A 435 -18.16 14.55 45.41
C GLU A 435 -19.33 13.55 45.49
N GLY A 436 -19.00 12.33 45.93
CA GLY A 436 -19.78 11.64 46.95
C GLY A 436 -20.59 10.43 46.51
N ARG A 437 -20.15 9.22 46.89
CA ARG A 437 -20.76 8.51 48.03
C ARG A 437 -19.97 7.27 48.45
N GLN A 438 -19.67 7.22 49.74
CA GLN A 438 -19.21 6.06 50.48
C GLN A 438 -20.34 5.02 50.63
N SER A 439 -19.99 3.74 50.60
CA SER A 439 -20.59 2.73 51.47
C SER A 439 -19.57 1.67 51.79
N GLN A 440 -19.04 1.77 53.01
CA GLN A 440 -18.29 0.73 53.69
C GLN A 440 -19.28 -0.35 54.14
N THR A 441 -18.96 -1.61 53.86
CA THR A 441 -19.47 -2.73 54.68
C THR A 441 -18.28 -3.59 55.08
N ALA A 442 -18.04 -3.64 56.38
CA ALA A 442 -16.99 -4.41 57.00
C ALA A 442 -17.42 -5.88 57.14
N VAL A 443 -16.55 -6.82 56.75
CA VAL A 443 -16.50 -8.18 57.28
C VAL A 443 -15.03 -8.62 57.32
N ALA A 444 -14.60 -9.08 58.49
CA ALA A 444 -13.36 -9.80 58.75
C ALA A 444 -13.68 -10.87 59.82
N PRO A 445 -12.79 -11.85 60.09
CA PRO A 445 -11.83 -12.53 59.23
C PRO A 445 -11.98 -14.08 59.31
N ALA A 446 -11.36 -14.80 58.39
CA ALA A 446 -10.98 -16.19 58.62
C ALA A 446 -9.60 -16.46 58.00
N ALA A 447 -8.67 -16.84 58.86
CA ALA A 447 -7.28 -17.14 58.52
C ALA A 447 -7.15 -18.55 57.92
N VAL A 448 -6.44 -18.67 56.80
CA VAL A 448 -5.72 -19.90 56.43
C VAL A 448 -4.40 -19.47 55.79
N VAL A 449 -3.30 -19.91 56.42
CA VAL A 449 -1.91 -19.72 55.99
C VAL A 449 -1.57 -20.83 55.00
N VAL A 450 -1.17 -20.48 53.79
CA VAL A 450 -0.56 -21.37 52.77
C VAL A 450 0.56 -20.59 52.06
N PRO A 451 1.72 -21.19 51.75
CA PRO A 451 2.93 -20.45 51.38
C PRO A 451 2.89 -19.90 49.95
N SER A 452 3.50 -18.74 49.79
CA SER A 452 3.61 -17.95 48.56
C SER A 452 4.48 -18.61 47.49
N GLU A 453 3.87 -18.92 46.35
CA GLU A 453 4.53 -19.09 45.05
C GLU A 453 5.00 -17.71 44.54
N PRO A 454 6.18 -17.61 43.90
CA PRO A 454 6.65 -16.34 43.33
C PRO A 454 5.78 -15.93 42.12
N PRO A 455 5.45 -14.64 41.98
CA PRO A 455 4.63 -14.16 40.86
C PRO A 455 5.38 -14.27 39.52
N PRO A 456 4.68 -14.55 38.41
CA PRO A 456 5.26 -14.51 37.08
C PRO A 456 5.65 -13.06 36.71
N PRO A 457 6.72 -12.86 35.93
CA PRO A 457 7.16 -11.53 35.54
C PRO A 457 6.31 -11.02 34.37
N TYR A 458 5.84 -9.77 34.53
CA TYR A 458 5.30 -8.84 33.52
C TYR A 458 3.96 -9.15 32.83
N SER A 459 2.92 -8.47 33.32
CA SER A 459 1.81 -7.99 32.49
C SER A 459 1.44 -6.58 32.96
N ARG A 460 2.03 -5.54 32.36
CA ARG A 460 1.63 -4.16 32.66
C ARG A 460 1.97 -3.18 31.54
N TRP A 461 1.21 -3.22 30.45
CA TRP A 461 0.88 -2.03 29.65
C TRP A 461 -0.50 -2.26 29.02
N GLY A 462 -1.39 -1.32 29.28
CA GLY A 462 -2.70 -1.11 28.66
C GLY A 462 -2.93 0.39 28.58
#